data_AF-A0A7V9BSI7-F1
#
_entry.id   AF-A0A7V9BSI7-F1
#
_cell.length_a   1.000
_cell.length_b   1.000
_cell.length_c   1.000
_cell.angle_alpha   90.00
_cell.angle_beta   90.00
_cell.angle_gamma   90.00
#
_symmetry.space_group_name_H-M   'P 1'
#
loop_
_entity.id
_entity.type
_entity.pdbx_description
1 polymer ?
#
loop_
_entity_poly.entity_id
_entity_poly.type
_entity_poly.pdbx_seq_one_letter_code
_entity_poly.pdbx_strand_id
1 'polypeptide(L)'
;YMDVSPRQMVSVATALIPFLEHDDANRALMGANMQRQAVPLMRPTAPIVGTGLELRAAVDAGDVIVSDANGTIEEVSANRIVVADGKERHVYKLDKFRRSNQSTCMNQRPVIHQGQKVKKGDVLADGASTDFGELALGANLMVAFMSFEGYNFEDAIIVSERLVKDDLLTSIHIEEYEIDARDTKLGPEEITRDIPNVSEEVLADLDERGIVRIGADVGPGDVLVGKVTPKGETELTPEERLLRAIFGEKAREVRDTSLKMPHGESGKVIGVHEFSRDNNDELSPGVNEMVRVFVAQKRKISEGDKLAGRHGNKGVISKILPEQDMPFLADGTPVDIILNPLGVPSRMNLGQVLEAHLGWVAKQRWESNGLNGSSDSGPGKWRDQEPTWVSTPVFDGARENEILDALAKVADRDTEYPLVNAVGKAQLFDGRSGEPYDNEITVGYMYILKLSHMVDDKIHARSTGPYSMITQQPLGGKAQFGGQRFGEMEVWALEAYGAAYCLQELLTIKSDDVLGRVKVYEAVVKGENIPEPGIPESFKVLIKEMQSLCLNVEVLSAEGEEIEMKEIDEDIFRTAEELGIDLSRREPSSVEEV
;
A
#
# COMPACT_ATOMS: atom_id res chain seq x y z
N TYR A 1 -34.88 -34.66 -8.18
CA TYR A 1 -34.20 -33.57 -7.43
C TYR A 1 -34.25 -32.32 -8.29
N MET A 2 -34.32 -31.15 -7.68
CA MET A 2 -34.32 -29.82 -8.31
C MET A 2 -33.39 -28.94 -7.48
N ASP A 3 -32.66 -28.03 -8.12
CA ASP A 3 -31.78 -27.08 -7.44
C ASP A 3 -32.58 -26.17 -6.49
N VAL A 4 -32.01 -25.85 -5.33
CA VAL A 4 -32.69 -25.08 -4.28
C VAL A 4 -32.61 -23.58 -4.50
N SER A 5 -31.66 -23.11 -5.30
CA SER A 5 -31.38 -21.69 -5.54
C SER A 5 -30.60 -21.50 -6.85
N PRO A 6 -30.88 -20.46 -7.64
CA PRO A 6 -30.12 -20.16 -8.87
C PRO A 6 -28.61 -20.00 -8.62
N ARG A 7 -28.25 -19.39 -7.49
CA ARG A 7 -26.85 -19.23 -7.05
C ARG A 7 -26.23 -20.45 -6.32
N GLN A 8 -26.85 -21.64 -6.37
CA GLN A 8 -26.36 -22.82 -5.65
C GLN A 8 -24.94 -23.25 -6.07
N MET A 9 -24.55 -22.99 -7.33
CA MET A 9 -23.24 -23.41 -7.86
C MET A 9 -22.09 -22.42 -7.59
N VAL A 10 -22.38 -21.19 -7.16
CA VAL A 10 -21.37 -20.12 -7.05
C VAL A 10 -20.91 -19.92 -5.60
N SER A 11 -19.66 -19.46 -5.43
CA SER A 11 -19.12 -19.09 -4.12
C SER A 11 -19.73 -17.78 -3.58
N VAL A 12 -19.53 -17.47 -2.30
CA VAL A 12 -19.98 -16.20 -1.70
C VAL A 12 -19.42 -15.00 -2.45
N ALA A 13 -18.11 -14.96 -2.73
CA ALA A 13 -17.48 -13.84 -3.44
C ALA A 13 -17.98 -13.69 -4.88
N THR A 14 -18.23 -14.81 -5.56
CA THR A 14 -18.81 -14.81 -6.90
C THR A 14 -20.27 -14.36 -6.89
N ALA A 15 -21.03 -14.73 -5.86
CA ALA A 15 -22.42 -14.36 -5.68
C ALA A 15 -22.64 -12.88 -5.29
N LEU A 16 -21.57 -12.12 -5.01
CA LEU A 16 -21.58 -10.68 -4.77
C LEU A 16 -21.38 -9.84 -6.05
N ILE A 17 -21.22 -10.49 -7.21
CA ILE A 17 -21.10 -9.83 -8.51
C ILE A 17 -22.52 -9.69 -9.09
N PRO A 18 -23.10 -8.48 -9.17
CA PRO A 18 -24.38 -8.29 -9.85
C PRO A 18 -24.23 -8.62 -11.34
N PHE A 19 -25.30 -9.05 -12.01
CA PHE A 19 -25.27 -9.36 -13.47
C PHE A 19 -24.19 -10.36 -13.88
N LEU A 20 -23.82 -11.29 -12.99
CA LEU A 20 -22.76 -12.28 -13.25
C LEU A 20 -23.00 -13.08 -14.55
N GLU A 21 -24.26 -13.36 -14.87
CA GLU A 21 -24.66 -14.07 -16.09
C GLU A 21 -24.32 -13.33 -17.40
N HIS A 22 -23.97 -12.04 -17.30
CA HIS A 22 -23.54 -11.19 -18.42
C HIS A 22 -22.02 -11.02 -18.51
N ASP A 23 -21.26 -11.70 -17.64
CA ASP A 23 -19.80 -11.65 -17.62
C ASP A 23 -19.18 -12.98 -18.04
N ASP A 24 -18.14 -12.93 -18.88
CA ASP A 24 -17.31 -14.10 -19.19
C ASP A 24 -16.63 -14.65 -17.93
N ALA A 25 -16.52 -15.98 -17.85
CA ALA A 25 -16.01 -16.70 -16.68
C ALA A 25 -14.61 -16.22 -16.24
N ASN A 26 -13.74 -15.84 -17.18
CA ASN A 26 -12.40 -15.35 -16.83
C ASN A 26 -12.46 -14.00 -16.10
N ARG A 27 -13.40 -13.12 -16.50
CA ARG A 27 -13.60 -11.81 -15.89
C ARG A 27 -14.33 -11.91 -14.57
N ALA A 28 -15.34 -12.76 -14.48
CA ALA A 28 -16.00 -13.12 -13.22
C ALA A 28 -15.00 -13.65 -12.18
N LEU A 29 -14.10 -14.56 -12.57
CA LEU A 29 -13.05 -15.08 -11.70
C LEU A 29 -12.13 -13.96 -11.20
N MET A 30 -11.72 -13.06 -12.09
CA MET A 30 -10.92 -11.89 -11.74
C MET A 30 -11.66 -10.97 -10.74
N GLY A 31 -12.95 -10.70 -10.99
CA GLY A 31 -13.79 -9.88 -10.11
C GLY A 31 -13.92 -10.46 -8.72
N ALA A 32 -14.25 -11.75 -8.60
CA ALA A 32 -14.35 -12.44 -7.32
C ALA A 32 -13.01 -12.44 -6.55
N ASN A 33 -11.88 -12.56 -7.25
CA ASN A 33 -10.56 -12.49 -6.63
C ASN A 33 -10.17 -11.09 -6.17
N MET A 34 -10.53 -10.04 -6.93
CA MET A 34 -10.20 -8.66 -6.59
C MET A 34 -11.05 -8.10 -5.46
N GLN A 35 -12.29 -8.56 -5.29
CA GLN A 35 -13.10 -8.21 -4.11
C GLN A 35 -12.39 -8.55 -2.80
N ARG A 36 -11.63 -9.66 -2.75
CA ARG A 36 -10.83 -10.06 -1.57
C ARG A 36 -9.57 -9.21 -1.35
N GLN A 37 -9.19 -8.39 -2.33
CA GLN A 37 -8.02 -7.50 -2.27
C GLN A 37 -8.44 -6.06 -1.95
N ALA A 38 -9.73 -5.81 -1.74
CA ALA A 38 -10.25 -4.49 -1.44
C ALA A 38 -9.77 -4.00 -0.08
N VAL A 39 -9.33 -2.75 -0.02
CA VAL A 39 -8.83 -2.13 1.21
C VAL A 39 -10.00 -1.45 1.93
N PRO A 40 -10.14 -1.64 3.26
CA PRO A 40 -11.12 -0.90 4.06
C PRO A 40 -10.93 0.62 3.94
N LEU A 41 -11.95 1.27 3.42
CA LEU A 41 -11.99 2.72 3.30
C LEU A 41 -12.28 3.36 4.67
N MET A 42 -11.87 4.62 4.84
CA MET A 42 -12.16 5.40 6.04
C MET A 42 -13.67 5.57 6.26
N ARG A 43 -14.42 5.69 5.16
CA ARG A 43 -15.88 5.74 5.13
C ARG A 43 -16.39 4.72 4.10
N PRO A 44 -16.61 3.46 4.51
CA PRO A 44 -17.28 2.47 3.68
C PRO A 44 -18.67 2.94 3.31
N THR A 45 -19.10 2.64 2.08
CA THR A 45 -20.47 2.90 1.60
C THR A 45 -21.00 1.64 0.93
N ALA A 46 -22.21 1.20 1.29
CA ALA A 46 -22.84 0.03 0.66
C ALA A 46 -23.03 0.24 -0.85
N PRO A 47 -22.90 -0.80 -1.69
CA PRO A 47 -23.17 -0.70 -3.12
C PRO A 47 -24.64 -0.37 -3.37
N ILE A 48 -24.91 0.60 -4.23
CA ILE A 48 -26.28 0.94 -4.65
C ILE A 48 -26.94 -0.25 -5.34
N VAL A 49 -26.16 -0.96 -6.16
CA VAL A 49 -26.57 -2.20 -6.86
C VAL A 49 -25.89 -3.38 -6.17
N GLY A 50 -26.60 -4.07 -5.29
CA GLY A 50 -26.13 -5.29 -4.61
C GLY A 50 -26.70 -6.56 -5.22
N THR A 51 -26.40 -7.71 -4.59
CA THR A 51 -27.02 -9.01 -4.91
C THR A 51 -27.91 -9.56 -3.79
N GLY A 52 -27.97 -8.84 -2.66
CA GLY A 52 -28.69 -9.21 -1.45
C GLY A 52 -27.94 -10.25 -0.61
N LEU A 53 -26.68 -10.55 -0.93
CA LEU A 53 -25.82 -11.43 -0.14
C LEU A 53 -24.91 -10.64 0.81
N GLU A 54 -24.75 -9.34 0.59
CA GLU A 54 -23.86 -8.42 1.30
C GLU A 54 -24.09 -8.47 2.82
N LEU A 55 -25.36 -8.41 3.26
CA LEU A 55 -25.73 -8.51 4.68
C LEU A 55 -25.26 -9.82 5.32
N ARG A 56 -25.55 -10.95 4.67
CA ARG A 56 -25.19 -12.26 5.20
C ARG A 56 -23.69 -12.49 5.16
N ALA A 57 -23.01 -12.02 4.12
CA ALA A 57 -21.56 -12.11 4.00
C ALA A 57 -20.86 -11.33 5.14
N ALA A 58 -21.32 -10.13 5.46
CA ALA A 58 -20.75 -9.31 6.53
C ALA A 58 -21.04 -9.86 7.94
N VAL A 59 -22.28 -10.28 8.20
CA VAL A 59 -22.67 -10.86 9.49
C VAL A 59 -21.96 -12.20 9.75
N ASP A 60 -21.92 -13.07 8.74
CA ASP A 60 -21.29 -14.40 8.88
C ASP A 60 -19.73 -14.30 8.90
N ALA A 61 -19.14 -13.18 8.44
CA ALA A 61 -17.70 -12.93 8.55
C ALA A 61 -17.24 -12.63 9.98
N GLY A 62 -18.12 -12.08 10.84
CA GLY A 62 -17.85 -11.87 12.26
C GLY A 62 -17.16 -10.54 12.64
N ASP A 63 -16.87 -9.67 11.67
CA ASP A 63 -16.31 -8.33 11.94
C ASP A 63 -17.37 -7.33 12.42
N VAL A 64 -18.64 -7.60 12.13
CA VAL A 64 -19.82 -6.85 12.58
C VAL A 64 -20.25 -7.33 13.95
N ILE A 65 -20.61 -6.41 14.86
CA ILE A 65 -21.15 -6.77 16.18
C ILE A 65 -22.66 -6.95 16.07
N VAL A 66 -23.16 -8.13 16.43
CA VAL A 66 -24.59 -8.46 16.47
C VAL A 66 -25.09 -8.64 17.90
N SER A 67 -26.38 -8.41 18.13
CA SER A 67 -27.00 -8.59 19.44
C SER A 67 -27.23 -10.07 19.76
N ASP A 68 -26.77 -10.54 20.92
CA ASP A 68 -27.00 -11.92 21.38
C ASP A 68 -28.38 -12.13 22.00
N ALA A 69 -28.99 -11.04 22.47
CA ALA A 69 -30.25 -11.02 23.18
C ALA A 69 -31.20 -9.98 22.58
N ASN A 70 -32.49 -10.14 22.86
CA ASN A 70 -33.44 -9.06 22.64
C ASN A 70 -33.24 -8.03 23.76
N GLY A 71 -33.47 -6.75 23.49
CA GLY A 71 -33.30 -5.76 24.53
C GLY A 71 -33.50 -4.34 24.07
N THR A 72 -33.21 -3.41 24.98
CA THR A 72 -33.17 -1.98 24.68
C THR A 72 -31.75 -1.48 24.90
N ILE A 73 -31.29 -0.62 24.00
CA ILE A 73 -29.97 0.01 24.09
C ILE A 73 -29.95 0.98 25.27
N GLU A 74 -29.14 0.69 26.27
CA GLU A 74 -29.00 1.52 27.48
C GLU A 74 -27.91 2.58 27.31
N GLU A 75 -26.76 2.22 26.74
CA GLU A 75 -25.61 3.09 26.53
C GLU A 75 -24.97 2.80 25.16
N VAL A 76 -24.65 3.86 24.41
CA VAL A 76 -23.87 3.79 23.17
C VAL A 76 -22.71 4.76 23.27
N SER A 77 -21.49 4.26 23.04
CA SER A 77 -20.28 5.06 22.94
C SER A 77 -19.42 4.54 21.80
N ALA A 78 -18.37 5.28 21.43
CA ALA A 78 -17.42 4.82 20.42
C ALA A 78 -16.63 3.56 20.83
N ASN A 79 -16.57 3.23 22.13
CA ASN A 79 -15.76 2.13 22.66
C ASN A 79 -16.58 0.92 23.12
N ARG A 80 -17.87 1.12 23.42
CA ARG A 80 -18.76 0.06 23.89
C ARG A 80 -20.23 0.35 23.64
N ILE A 81 -21.02 -0.71 23.57
CA ILE A 81 -22.48 -0.73 23.49
C ILE A 81 -23.02 -1.56 24.66
N VAL A 82 -24.07 -1.10 25.33
CA VAL A 82 -24.74 -1.83 26.41
C VAL A 82 -26.20 -2.09 26.06
N VAL A 83 -26.58 -3.37 26.02
CA VAL A 83 -27.95 -3.83 25.75
C VAL A 83 -28.55 -4.37 27.04
N ALA A 84 -29.72 -3.86 27.42
CA ALA A 84 -30.47 -4.32 28.59
C ALA A 84 -31.64 -5.22 28.16
N ASP A 85 -31.62 -6.49 28.59
CA ASP A 85 -32.70 -7.47 28.37
C ASP A 85 -33.67 -7.53 29.59
N GLY A 86 -33.77 -6.41 30.34
CA GLY A 86 -34.62 -6.28 31.53
C GLY A 86 -34.15 -7.05 32.78
N LYS A 87 -33.28 -8.07 32.65
CA LYS A 87 -32.69 -8.82 33.76
C LYS A 87 -31.16 -8.74 33.82
N GLU A 88 -30.50 -8.74 32.66
CA GLU A 88 -29.05 -8.70 32.51
C GLU A 88 -28.62 -7.57 31.57
N ARG A 89 -27.37 -7.12 31.73
CA ARG A 89 -26.72 -6.13 30.87
C ARG A 89 -25.66 -6.83 30.03
N HIS A 90 -25.83 -6.82 28.73
CA HIS A 90 -24.85 -7.32 27.77
C HIS A 90 -23.96 -6.17 27.31
N VAL A 91 -22.65 -6.28 27.55
CA VAL A 91 -21.67 -5.24 27.22
C VAL A 91 -20.82 -5.71 26.06
N TYR A 92 -20.90 -4.98 24.94
CA TYR A 92 -20.13 -5.23 23.73
C TYR A 92 -19.01 -4.19 23.64
N LYS A 93 -17.75 -4.63 23.62
CA LYS A 93 -16.59 -3.75 23.40
C LYS A 93 -16.33 -3.64 21.90
N LEU A 94 -15.99 -2.44 21.44
CA LEU A 94 -15.70 -2.17 20.03
C LEU A 94 -14.19 -2.09 19.81
N ASP A 95 -13.72 -2.76 18.76
CA ASP A 95 -12.34 -2.68 18.30
C ASP A 95 -12.12 -1.34 17.57
N LYS A 96 -11.13 -0.55 18.02
CA LYS A 96 -10.83 0.79 17.48
C LYS A 96 -9.40 0.85 16.96
N PHE A 97 -9.25 1.20 15.68
CA PHE A 97 -7.96 1.37 15.01
C PHE A 97 -7.00 0.20 15.25
N ARG A 98 -7.52 -1.03 15.16
CA ARG A 98 -6.72 -2.24 15.32
C ARG A 98 -6.05 -2.60 14.00
N ARG A 99 -4.76 -2.95 14.06
CA ARG A 99 -4.01 -3.45 12.91
C ARG A 99 -4.52 -4.84 12.48
N SER A 100 -4.75 -5.03 11.18
CA SER A 100 -4.99 -6.34 10.58
C SER A 100 -3.67 -7.03 10.17
N ASN A 101 -3.75 -8.31 9.81
CA ASN A 101 -2.57 -9.05 9.32
C ASN A 101 -1.94 -8.46 8.04
N GLN A 102 -2.72 -7.72 7.24
CA GLN A 102 -2.25 -7.05 6.02
C GLN A 102 -2.00 -5.56 6.25
N SER A 103 -1.80 -5.14 7.51
CA SER A 103 -1.59 -3.75 7.90
C SER A 103 -2.74 -2.80 7.51
N THR A 104 -3.95 -3.32 7.30
CA THR A 104 -5.17 -2.51 7.12
C THR A 104 -5.79 -2.16 8.48
N CYS A 105 -6.66 -1.15 8.50
CA CYS A 105 -7.34 -0.69 9.71
C CYS A 105 -8.66 -1.43 9.96
N MET A 106 -8.75 -2.12 11.10
CA MET A 106 -9.98 -2.66 11.66
C MET A 106 -10.57 -1.65 12.64
N ASN A 107 -11.75 -1.11 12.32
CA ASN A 107 -12.39 -0.07 13.12
C ASN A 107 -13.91 -0.25 13.17
N GLN A 108 -14.41 -0.61 14.35
CA GLN A 108 -15.83 -0.80 14.57
C GLN A 108 -16.54 0.51 14.97
N ARG A 109 -17.75 0.71 14.44
CA ARG A 109 -18.54 1.94 14.62
C ARG A 109 -19.99 1.58 14.97
N PRO A 110 -20.54 2.10 16.08
CA PRO A 110 -21.94 1.83 16.43
C PRO A 110 -22.89 2.42 15.38
N VAL A 111 -23.90 1.66 14.97
CA VAL A 111 -24.95 2.10 14.02
C VAL A 111 -26.30 2.37 14.68
N ILE A 112 -26.41 1.99 15.95
CA ILE A 112 -27.63 2.10 16.77
C ILE A 112 -27.64 3.38 17.62
N HIS A 113 -28.82 3.74 18.10
CA HIS A 113 -29.02 4.86 19.02
C HIS A 113 -29.51 4.41 20.40
N GLN A 114 -29.23 5.23 21.41
CA GLN A 114 -29.72 4.99 22.78
C GLN A 114 -31.25 4.93 22.81
N GLY A 115 -31.81 3.96 23.52
CA GLY A 115 -33.26 3.73 23.61
C GLY A 115 -33.85 2.91 22.44
N GLN A 116 -33.07 2.56 21.42
CA GLN A 116 -33.52 1.68 20.35
C GLN A 116 -33.80 0.26 20.90
N LYS A 117 -34.85 -0.39 20.39
CA LYS A 117 -35.11 -1.80 20.67
C LYS A 117 -34.44 -2.66 19.63
N VAL A 118 -33.71 -3.69 20.06
CA VAL A 118 -32.99 -4.62 19.20
C VAL A 118 -33.43 -6.05 19.49
N LYS A 119 -33.39 -6.88 18.47
CA LYS A 119 -33.61 -8.33 18.55
C LYS A 119 -32.29 -9.06 18.46
N LYS A 120 -32.30 -10.31 18.93
CA LYS A 120 -31.19 -11.24 18.70
C LYS A 120 -30.90 -11.35 17.21
N GLY A 121 -29.66 -11.11 16.83
CA GLY A 121 -29.18 -11.11 15.45
C GLY A 121 -29.17 -9.74 14.76
N ASP A 122 -29.74 -8.70 15.38
CA ASP A 122 -29.68 -7.34 14.83
C ASP A 122 -28.25 -6.79 14.94
N VAL A 123 -27.84 -6.04 13.92
CA VAL A 123 -26.52 -5.40 13.86
C VAL A 123 -26.46 -4.20 14.82
N LEU A 124 -25.47 -4.20 15.71
CA LEU A 124 -25.21 -3.16 16.69
C LEU A 124 -24.09 -2.21 16.23
N ALA A 125 -23.04 -2.75 15.61
CA ALA A 125 -21.93 -1.95 15.12
C ALA A 125 -21.36 -2.53 13.82
N ASP A 126 -21.07 -1.64 12.88
CA ASP A 126 -20.32 -1.94 11.68
C ASP A 126 -18.85 -2.19 11.99
N GLY A 127 -18.20 -3.01 11.15
CA GLY A 127 -16.77 -3.32 11.18
C GLY A 127 -15.99 -2.61 10.07
N ALA A 128 -14.87 -3.24 9.69
CA ALA A 128 -14.09 -2.82 8.54
C ALA A 128 -14.83 -3.20 7.25
N SER A 129 -14.98 -2.24 6.32
CA SER A 129 -15.70 -2.45 5.07
C SER A 129 -17.16 -2.89 5.24
N THR A 130 -17.88 -2.35 6.23
CA THR A 130 -19.34 -2.53 6.32
C THR A 130 -20.07 -1.21 6.53
N ASP A 131 -21.32 -1.19 6.08
CA ASP A 131 -22.25 -0.06 6.14
C ASP A 131 -23.65 -0.59 6.46
N PHE A 132 -24.18 -0.27 7.64
CA PHE A 132 -25.44 -0.78 8.20
C PHE A 132 -25.56 -2.31 8.19
N GLY A 133 -24.46 -3.01 8.40
CA GLY A 133 -24.40 -4.48 8.40
C GLY A 133 -24.21 -5.11 7.03
N GLU A 134 -24.20 -4.34 5.94
CA GLU A 134 -23.90 -4.84 4.60
C GLU A 134 -22.42 -4.69 4.27
N LEU A 135 -21.89 -5.62 3.46
CA LEU A 135 -20.52 -5.57 2.99
C LEU A 135 -20.31 -4.40 2.01
N ALA A 136 -19.39 -3.50 2.37
CA ALA A 136 -19.07 -2.25 1.68
C ALA A 136 -17.57 -2.18 1.34
N LEU A 137 -17.18 -2.83 0.23
CA LEU A 137 -15.78 -2.97 -0.21
C LEU A 137 -15.22 -1.76 -0.99
N GLY A 138 -16.05 -0.77 -1.31
CA GLY A 138 -15.70 0.31 -2.23
C GLY A 138 -16.62 1.51 -2.12
N ALA A 139 -16.67 2.30 -3.19
CA ALA A 139 -17.50 3.50 -3.30
C ALA A 139 -18.32 3.48 -4.58
N ASN A 140 -19.53 4.07 -4.51
CA ASN A 140 -20.37 4.30 -5.69
C ASN A 140 -19.87 5.57 -6.39
N LEU A 141 -19.37 5.43 -7.63
CA LEU A 141 -18.78 6.52 -8.40
C LEU A 141 -19.52 6.71 -9.72
N MET A 142 -19.66 7.96 -10.13
CA MET A 142 -20.23 8.29 -11.44
C MET A 142 -19.22 8.07 -12.55
N VAL A 143 -19.50 7.11 -13.41
CA VAL A 143 -18.63 6.72 -14.51
C VAL A 143 -19.09 7.33 -15.83
N ALA A 144 -18.13 7.67 -16.68
CA ALA A 144 -18.34 7.88 -18.12
C ALA A 144 -17.52 6.88 -18.93
N PHE A 145 -18.15 6.25 -19.92
CA PHE A 145 -17.48 5.35 -20.86
C PHE A 145 -17.08 6.11 -22.13
N MET A 146 -15.91 6.74 -22.11
CA MET A 146 -15.36 7.46 -23.25
C MET A 146 -13.83 7.41 -23.26
N SER A 147 -13.20 7.56 -24.43
CA SER A 147 -11.76 7.81 -24.50
C SER A 147 -11.48 9.27 -24.21
N PHE A 148 -10.45 9.57 -23.42
CA PHE A 148 -10.13 10.94 -23.02
C PHE A 148 -8.63 11.22 -23.13
N GLU A 149 -8.24 11.97 -24.17
CA GLU A 149 -6.87 12.47 -24.41
C GLU A 149 -5.74 11.43 -24.30
N GLY A 150 -6.05 10.14 -24.49
CA GLY A 150 -5.11 9.03 -24.32
C GLY A 150 -4.73 8.73 -22.85
N TYR A 151 -5.22 9.48 -21.86
CA TYR A 151 -4.94 9.21 -20.45
C TYR A 151 -5.54 7.90 -19.99
N ASN A 152 -6.67 7.47 -20.55
CA ASN A 152 -7.27 6.16 -20.30
C ASN A 152 -6.96 5.13 -21.40
N PHE A 153 -5.80 5.24 -22.05
CA PHE A 153 -5.35 4.24 -23.01
C PHE A 153 -5.22 2.85 -22.35
N GLU A 154 -5.63 1.81 -23.09
CA GLU A 154 -5.75 0.44 -22.58
C GLU A 154 -6.63 0.35 -21.32
N ASP A 155 -6.00 0.08 -20.17
CA ASP A 155 -6.64 -0.12 -18.86
C ASP A 155 -6.42 1.02 -17.89
N ALA A 156 -5.83 2.13 -18.35
CA ALA A 156 -5.62 3.27 -17.51
C ALA A 156 -6.97 3.91 -17.10
N ILE A 157 -7.03 4.41 -15.87
CA ILE A 157 -8.23 5.02 -15.29
C ILE A 157 -7.93 6.48 -14.99
N ILE A 158 -8.88 7.35 -15.33
CA ILE A 158 -8.85 8.76 -14.96
C ILE A 158 -9.83 8.97 -13.81
N VAL A 159 -9.39 9.72 -12.81
CA VAL A 159 -10.17 9.99 -11.58
C VAL A 159 -10.28 11.49 -11.36
N SER A 160 -11.44 11.95 -10.88
CA SER A 160 -11.65 13.32 -10.45
C SER A 160 -10.91 13.61 -9.14
N GLU A 161 -10.29 14.79 -9.04
CA GLU A 161 -9.66 15.31 -7.81
C GLU A 161 -10.64 15.34 -6.62
N ARG A 162 -11.96 15.39 -6.89
CA ARG A 162 -13.02 15.28 -5.87
C ARG A 162 -12.81 14.07 -4.96
N LEU A 163 -12.40 12.92 -5.52
CA LEU A 163 -12.19 11.70 -4.76
C LEU A 163 -11.04 11.81 -3.75
N VAL A 164 -10.07 12.68 -4.03
CA VAL A 164 -8.94 13.01 -3.15
C VAL A 164 -9.36 14.05 -2.10
N LYS A 165 -10.15 15.05 -2.48
CA LYS A 165 -10.65 16.11 -1.58
C LYS A 165 -11.63 15.60 -0.56
N ASP A 166 -12.62 14.81 -1.00
CA ASP A 166 -13.71 14.27 -0.18
C ASP A 166 -13.30 12.99 0.59
N ASP A 167 -12.04 12.57 0.44
CA ASP A 167 -11.48 11.35 1.03
C ASP A 167 -12.28 10.06 0.70
N LEU A 168 -12.98 10.01 -0.45
CA LEU A 168 -13.89 8.90 -0.82
C LEU A 168 -13.19 7.54 -0.92
N LEU A 169 -11.98 7.50 -1.49
CA LEU A 169 -11.16 6.30 -1.63
C LEU A 169 -9.94 6.31 -0.69
N THR A 170 -10.04 7.02 0.43
CA THR A 170 -8.96 7.09 1.42
C THR A 170 -9.02 5.92 2.37
N SER A 171 -7.88 5.29 2.62
CA SER A 171 -7.72 4.16 3.54
C SER A 171 -6.75 4.51 4.67
N ILE A 172 -6.88 3.80 5.80
CA ILE A 172 -5.93 3.88 6.91
C ILE A 172 -5.13 2.59 6.93
N HIS A 173 -3.81 2.72 6.91
CA HIS A 173 -2.86 1.63 7.04
C HIS A 173 -2.14 1.76 8.37
N ILE A 174 -1.93 0.66 9.08
CA ILE A 174 -1.27 0.65 10.38
C ILE A 174 -0.10 -0.32 10.28
N GLU A 175 1.10 0.24 10.26
CA GLU A 175 2.33 -0.52 10.29
C GLU A 175 2.82 -0.70 11.72
N GLU A 176 3.47 -1.83 11.95
CA GLU A 176 4.05 -2.22 13.23
C GLU A 176 5.55 -2.34 13.04
N TYR A 177 6.30 -1.49 13.75
CA TYR A 177 7.75 -1.57 13.79
C TYR A 177 8.18 -2.11 15.15
N GLU A 178 9.02 -3.13 15.13
CA GLU A 178 9.52 -3.80 16.32
C GLU A 178 11.04 -3.67 16.38
N ILE A 179 11.55 -3.40 17.58
CA ILE A 179 12.97 -3.55 17.90
C ILE A 179 13.12 -4.13 19.29
N ASP A 180 14.15 -4.96 19.44
CA ASP A 180 14.52 -5.58 20.70
C ASP A 180 15.96 -5.23 21.12
N ALA A 181 16.16 -5.20 22.43
CA ALA A 181 17.43 -5.00 23.10
C ALA A 181 17.91 -6.32 23.69
N ARG A 182 19.11 -6.74 23.27
CA ARG A 182 19.66 -8.08 23.54
C ARG A 182 20.97 -8.06 24.30
N ASP A 183 21.25 -9.17 24.97
CA ASP A 183 22.59 -9.45 25.47
C ASP A 183 23.54 -9.78 24.30
N THR A 184 24.55 -8.96 24.11
CA THR A 184 25.64 -9.23 23.15
C THR A 184 26.88 -9.75 23.86
N LYS A 185 27.87 -10.24 23.09
CA LYS A 185 29.16 -10.68 23.65
C LYS A 185 29.93 -9.57 24.38
N LEU A 186 29.69 -8.31 24.01
CA LEU A 186 30.42 -7.15 24.50
C LEU A 186 29.68 -6.40 25.61
N GLY A 187 28.43 -6.79 25.88
CA GLY A 187 27.53 -6.14 26.84
C GLY A 187 26.08 -6.15 26.36
N PRO A 188 25.13 -5.79 27.23
CA PRO A 188 23.73 -5.63 26.84
C PRO A 188 23.55 -4.43 25.90
N GLU A 189 22.66 -4.55 24.92
CA GLU A 189 22.11 -3.39 24.22
C GLU A 189 21.15 -2.64 25.15
N GLU A 190 21.12 -1.32 25.02
CA GLU A 190 20.29 -0.45 25.86
C GLU A 190 19.37 0.41 24.99
N ILE A 191 18.10 0.49 25.37
CA ILE A 191 17.16 1.47 24.82
C ILE A 191 17.34 2.76 25.60
N THR A 192 17.74 3.82 24.92
CA THR A 192 18.06 5.10 25.55
C THR A 192 17.86 6.27 24.60
N ARG A 193 17.52 7.43 25.17
CA ARG A 193 17.50 8.72 24.47
C ARG A 193 18.93 9.21 24.14
N ASP A 194 19.93 8.69 24.84
CA ASP A 194 21.31 9.17 24.79
C ASP A 194 22.10 8.58 23.61
N ILE A 195 21.72 8.96 22.39
CA ILE A 195 22.27 8.41 21.14
C ILE A 195 23.48 9.26 20.68
N PRO A 196 24.65 8.65 20.40
CA PRO A 196 25.82 9.40 19.94
C PRO A 196 25.60 9.99 18.54
N ASN A 197 26.15 11.20 18.31
CA ASN A 197 26.16 11.89 17.02
C ASN A 197 24.76 12.22 16.43
N VAL A 198 23.72 12.26 17.26
CA VAL A 198 22.36 12.67 16.86
C VAL A 198 22.04 14.03 17.49
N SER A 199 21.45 14.94 16.71
CA SER A 199 21.09 16.28 17.19
C SER A 199 19.89 16.25 18.13
N GLU A 200 19.79 17.21 19.05
CA GLU A 200 18.64 17.32 19.97
C GLU A 200 17.31 17.53 19.23
N GLU A 201 17.33 18.12 18.03
CA GLU A 201 16.14 18.34 17.21
C GLU A 201 15.51 17.01 16.74
N VAL A 202 16.33 16.04 16.33
CA VAL A 202 15.85 14.70 15.93
C VAL A 202 15.33 13.91 17.13
N LEU A 203 15.85 14.19 18.33
CA LEU A 203 15.42 13.56 19.58
C LEU A 203 14.21 14.26 20.24
N ALA A 204 13.67 15.32 19.63
CA ALA A 204 12.63 16.14 20.24
C ALA A 204 11.31 15.37 20.50
N ASP A 205 10.98 14.42 19.62
CA ASP A 205 9.77 13.60 19.73
C ASP A 205 9.93 12.32 20.57
N LEU A 206 11.16 12.05 21.04
CA LEU A 206 11.43 10.93 21.95
C LEU A 206 11.11 11.30 23.41
N ASP A 207 10.65 10.32 24.17
CA ASP A 207 10.48 10.42 25.63
C ASP A 207 11.84 10.36 26.37
N GLU A 208 11.81 10.30 27.69
CA GLU A 208 13.02 10.22 28.53
C GLU A 208 13.81 8.91 28.33
N ARG A 209 13.14 7.85 27.83
CA ARG A 209 13.71 6.52 27.59
C ARG A 209 14.23 6.36 26.17
N GLY A 210 13.93 7.31 25.28
CA GLY A 210 14.31 7.24 23.87
C GLY A 210 13.26 6.60 22.98
N ILE A 211 12.00 6.51 23.42
CA ILE A 211 10.89 5.96 22.62
C ILE A 211 10.02 7.11 22.12
N VAL A 212 9.59 7.06 20.87
CA VAL A 212 8.73 8.09 20.27
C VAL A 212 7.40 8.23 21.02
N ARG A 213 6.97 9.47 21.23
CA ARG A 213 5.70 9.76 21.91
C ARG A 213 4.47 9.45 21.03
N ILE A 214 3.40 8.98 21.66
CA ILE A 214 2.10 8.79 20.98
C ILE A 214 1.59 10.16 20.50
N GLY A 215 1.15 10.21 19.24
CA GLY A 215 0.67 11.41 18.58
C GLY A 215 1.71 12.18 17.78
N ALA A 216 3.00 11.83 17.88
CA ALA A 216 4.06 12.39 17.03
C ALA A 216 3.81 12.07 15.55
N ASP A 217 4.07 13.04 14.68
CA ASP A 217 4.12 12.84 13.24
C ASP A 217 5.55 12.47 12.86
N VAL A 218 5.73 11.29 12.26
CA VAL A 218 7.03 10.73 11.91
C VAL A 218 7.16 10.56 10.40
N GLY A 219 8.31 10.91 9.87
CA GLY A 219 8.68 10.79 8.46
C GLY A 219 9.92 9.91 8.24
N PRO A 220 10.35 9.74 6.98
CA PRO A 220 11.50 8.90 6.64
C PRO A 220 12.79 9.33 7.36
N GLY A 221 13.42 8.39 8.06
CA GLY A 221 14.68 8.62 8.79
C GLY A 221 14.53 9.06 10.24
N ASP A 222 13.32 9.43 10.68
CA ASP A 222 13.07 9.78 12.08
C ASP A 222 13.27 8.58 13.01
N VAL A 223 13.77 8.85 14.22
CA VAL A 223 14.02 7.81 15.23
C VAL A 223 12.71 7.45 15.92
N LEU A 224 12.33 6.17 15.84
CA LEU A 224 11.18 5.63 16.57
C LEU A 224 11.58 5.13 17.97
N VAL A 225 12.71 4.44 18.05
CA VAL A 225 13.24 3.89 19.30
C VAL A 225 14.75 4.01 19.27
N GLY A 226 15.29 4.82 20.18
CA GLY A 226 16.71 4.98 20.41
C GLY A 226 17.31 3.71 20.99
N LYS A 227 18.26 3.12 20.27
CA LYS A 227 18.98 1.92 20.72
C LYS A 227 20.47 2.08 20.49
N VAL A 228 21.24 1.71 21.51
CA VAL A 228 22.70 1.72 21.46
C VAL A 228 23.24 0.32 21.70
N THR A 229 24.19 -0.10 20.85
CA THR A 229 24.87 -1.40 20.96
C THR A 229 26.33 -1.18 21.37
N PRO A 230 26.84 -1.87 22.41
CA PRO A 230 28.24 -1.80 22.78
C PRO A 230 29.15 -2.19 21.63
N LYS A 231 30.13 -1.34 21.31
CA LYS A 231 31.17 -1.58 20.32
C LYS A 231 32.46 -1.88 21.07
N GLY A 232 33.06 -3.03 20.78
CA GLY A 232 34.37 -3.38 21.33
C GLY A 232 35.45 -2.45 20.77
N GLU A 233 36.59 -2.36 21.45
CA GLU A 233 37.78 -1.69 20.92
C GLU A 233 38.28 -2.42 19.67
N THR A 234 37.74 -2.05 18.51
CA THR A 234 38.39 -2.29 17.22
C THR A 234 39.42 -1.19 17.00
N GLU A 235 40.54 -1.50 16.35
CA GLU A 235 41.46 -0.48 15.84
C GLU A 235 40.66 0.53 15.01
N LEU A 236 40.56 1.76 15.52
CA LEU A 236 39.97 2.87 14.78
C LEU A 236 40.73 3.00 13.47
N THR A 237 40.02 3.32 12.39
CA THR A 237 40.72 3.65 11.15
C THR A 237 41.66 4.85 11.43
N PRO A 238 42.81 4.96 10.74
CA PRO A 238 43.72 6.09 10.94
C PRO A 238 43.01 7.46 10.87
N GLU A 239 41.98 7.57 10.04
CA GLU A 239 41.14 8.76 9.88
C GLU A 239 40.26 9.02 11.12
N GLU A 240 39.55 8.00 11.63
CA GLU A 240 38.76 8.12 12.87
C GLU A 240 39.66 8.46 14.06
N ARG A 241 40.86 7.89 14.12
CA ARG A 241 41.86 8.15 15.17
C ARG A 241 42.37 9.59 15.10
N LEU A 242 42.61 10.11 13.90
CA LEU A 242 43.00 11.50 13.67
C LEU A 242 41.88 12.47 14.03
N LEU A 243 40.65 12.21 13.59
CA LEU A 243 39.48 13.02 13.93
C LEU A 243 39.30 13.09 15.45
N ARG A 244 39.45 11.97 16.14
CA ARG A 244 39.39 11.90 17.61
C ARG A 244 40.49 12.74 18.29
N ALA A 245 41.71 12.70 17.75
CA ALA A 245 42.82 13.51 18.27
C ALA A 245 42.60 15.02 18.07
N ILE A 246 41.96 15.41 16.97
CA ILE A 246 41.66 16.81 16.64
C ILE A 246 40.49 17.35 17.47
N PHE A 247 39.38 16.62 17.54
CA PHE A 247 38.14 17.10 18.15
C PHE A 247 38.04 16.79 19.66
N GLY A 248 38.93 15.95 20.20
CA GLY A 248 38.96 15.62 21.62
C GLY A 248 37.70 14.92 22.11
N GLU A 249 36.88 14.36 21.20
CA GLU A 249 35.66 13.66 21.54
C GLU A 249 35.99 12.40 22.34
N LYS A 250 35.47 12.33 23.57
CA LYS A 250 35.42 11.08 24.32
C LYS A 250 34.44 10.18 23.60
N ALA A 251 34.94 9.30 22.74
CA ALA A 251 34.13 8.28 22.12
C ALA A 251 33.36 7.52 23.22
N ARG A 252 32.03 7.63 23.20
CA ARG A 252 31.21 6.63 23.89
C ARG A 252 31.38 5.32 23.12
N GLU A 253 31.59 4.23 23.85
CA GLU A 253 31.88 2.89 23.32
C GLU A 253 30.63 2.20 22.75
N VAL A 254 29.72 2.96 22.15
CA VAL A 254 28.43 2.47 21.67
C VAL A 254 28.16 2.95 20.25
N ARG A 255 27.47 2.11 19.48
CA ARG A 255 27.01 2.39 18.13
C ARG A 255 25.51 2.62 18.13
N ASP A 256 25.05 3.61 17.37
CA ASP A 256 23.63 3.80 17.06
C ASP A 256 23.10 2.62 16.23
N THR A 257 22.17 1.87 16.82
CA THR A 257 21.39 0.79 16.19
C THR A 257 19.90 1.02 16.36
N SER A 258 19.51 2.30 16.47
CA SER A 258 18.14 2.74 16.69
C SER A 258 17.20 2.30 15.57
N LEU A 259 15.94 2.06 15.94
CA LEU A 259 14.85 1.85 15.00
C LEU A 259 14.50 3.18 14.35
N LYS A 260 14.62 3.24 13.02
CA LYS A 260 14.30 4.44 12.22
C LYS A 260 13.12 4.15 11.29
N MET A 261 12.33 5.17 11.01
CA MET A 261 11.27 5.09 10.01
C MET A 261 11.85 4.75 8.64
N PRO A 262 11.35 3.70 7.96
CA PRO A 262 11.80 3.34 6.63
C PRO A 262 11.55 4.44 5.58
N HIS A 263 12.27 4.33 4.46
CA HIS A 263 12.07 5.24 3.34
C HIS A 263 10.68 5.07 2.70
N GLY A 264 10.04 6.20 2.39
CA GLY A 264 8.73 6.22 1.73
C GLY A 264 7.55 6.00 2.67
N GLU A 265 7.78 5.85 3.97
CA GLU A 265 6.74 5.68 4.97
C GLU A 265 6.66 6.91 5.87
N SER A 266 5.45 7.35 6.19
CA SER A 266 5.19 8.46 7.09
C SER A 266 3.83 8.30 7.73
N GLY A 267 3.64 8.84 8.92
CA GLY A 267 2.35 8.74 9.60
C GLY A 267 2.41 9.26 11.02
N LYS A 268 1.34 8.96 11.77
CA LYS A 268 1.21 9.35 13.17
C LYS A 268 1.36 8.13 14.06
N VAL A 269 2.14 8.24 15.12
CA VAL A 269 2.27 7.20 16.14
C VAL A 269 0.94 7.08 16.90
N ILE A 270 0.28 5.93 16.82
CA ILE A 270 -1.02 5.68 17.47
C ILE A 270 -0.92 4.86 18.74
N GLY A 271 0.16 4.10 18.91
CA GLY A 271 0.35 3.22 20.05
C GLY A 271 1.79 2.77 20.17
N VAL A 272 2.21 2.54 21.42
CA VAL A 272 3.50 1.97 21.77
C VAL A 272 3.24 0.86 22.78
N HIS A 273 3.79 -0.31 22.52
CA HIS A 273 3.74 -1.45 23.43
C HIS A 273 5.16 -1.85 23.82
N GLU A 274 5.41 -1.89 25.11
CA GLU A 274 6.70 -2.19 25.68
C GLU A 274 6.60 -3.47 26.49
N PHE A 275 7.55 -4.36 26.28
CA PHE A 275 7.68 -5.62 26.99
C PHE A 275 9.06 -5.64 27.63
N SER A 276 9.11 -5.97 28.93
CA SER A 276 10.37 -6.02 29.66
C SER A 276 10.45 -7.32 30.47
N ARG A 277 11.63 -7.92 30.48
CA ARG A 277 11.93 -9.10 31.30
C ARG A 277 11.73 -8.79 32.78
N ASP A 278 12.02 -7.56 33.21
CA ASP A 278 11.86 -7.12 34.59
C ASP A 278 10.38 -7.03 35.02
N ASN A 279 9.48 -6.77 34.06
CA ASN A 279 8.04 -6.79 34.26
C ASN A 279 7.43 -8.20 34.18
N ASN A 280 8.27 -9.23 34.11
CA ASN A 280 7.88 -10.64 34.01
C ASN A 280 7.08 -10.96 32.72
N ASP A 281 7.36 -10.23 31.63
CA ASP A 281 6.85 -10.51 30.30
C ASP A 281 7.59 -11.69 29.64
N GLU A 282 6.89 -12.48 28.82
CA GLU A 282 7.48 -13.61 28.09
C GLU A 282 8.29 -13.10 26.88
N LEU A 283 9.62 -13.06 27.04
CA LEU A 283 10.57 -12.65 26.01
C LEU A 283 11.51 -13.77 25.58
N SER A 284 11.93 -13.73 24.31
CA SER A 284 12.91 -14.68 23.76
C SER A 284 14.19 -14.71 24.61
N PRO A 285 14.88 -15.86 24.73
CA PRO A 285 16.14 -15.95 25.49
C PRO A 285 17.17 -14.92 25.01
N GLY A 286 17.75 -14.17 25.95
CA GLY A 286 18.73 -13.11 25.66
C GLY A 286 18.13 -11.77 25.22
N VAL A 287 16.80 -11.64 25.13
CA VAL A 287 16.11 -10.35 24.98
C VAL A 287 15.74 -9.81 26.36
N ASN A 288 16.14 -8.57 26.62
CA ASN A 288 15.87 -7.86 27.88
C ASN A 288 14.62 -6.98 27.76
N GLU A 289 14.52 -6.23 26.66
CA GLU A 289 13.40 -5.35 26.37
C GLU A 289 12.99 -5.48 24.89
N MET A 290 11.71 -5.28 24.62
CA MET A 290 11.14 -5.25 23.27
C MET A 290 10.13 -4.11 23.19
N VAL A 291 10.25 -3.28 22.16
CA VAL A 291 9.36 -2.14 21.93
C VAL A 291 8.72 -2.29 20.56
N ARG A 292 7.39 -2.16 20.51
CA ARG A 292 6.58 -2.12 19.30
C ARG A 292 5.95 -0.75 19.15
N VAL A 293 6.16 -0.13 18.00
CA VAL A 293 5.60 1.17 17.65
C VAL A 293 4.60 0.98 16.52
N PHE A 294 3.37 1.43 16.72
CA PHE A 294 2.30 1.41 15.73
C PHE A 294 2.16 2.78 15.08
N VAL A 295 2.36 2.85 13.77
CA VAL A 295 2.26 4.09 12.99
C VAL A 295 1.10 3.97 12.02
N ALA A 296 0.13 4.88 12.14
CA ALA A 296 -1.01 4.96 11.25
C ALA A 296 -0.75 5.96 10.12
N GLN A 297 -0.99 5.52 8.88
CA GLN A 297 -0.85 6.29 7.66
C GLN A 297 -2.22 6.49 7.04
N LYS A 298 -2.60 7.74 6.80
CA LYS A 298 -3.81 8.07 6.02
C LYS A 298 -3.42 8.14 4.55
N ARG A 299 -3.75 7.10 3.78
CA ARG A 299 -3.39 7.00 2.36
C ARG A 299 -4.57 7.41 1.48
N LYS A 300 -4.44 8.59 0.88
CA LYS A 300 -5.33 9.07 -0.18
C LYS A 300 -5.14 8.22 -1.44
N ILE A 301 -6.02 8.40 -2.42
CA ILE A 301 -5.84 7.79 -3.73
C ILE A 301 -4.79 8.58 -4.53
N SER A 302 -3.86 7.87 -5.16
CA SER A 302 -2.73 8.46 -5.89
C SER A 302 -2.63 7.92 -7.31
N GLU A 303 -1.96 8.65 -8.21
CA GLU A 303 -1.59 8.15 -9.53
C GLU A 303 -0.70 6.90 -9.37
N GLY A 304 -1.06 5.81 -10.06
CA GLY A 304 -0.43 4.49 -9.93
C GLY A 304 -1.19 3.50 -9.04
N ASP A 305 -2.12 3.96 -8.20
CA ASP A 305 -2.96 3.06 -7.40
C ASP A 305 -3.89 2.24 -8.30
N LYS A 306 -4.14 0.99 -7.89
CA LYS A 306 -4.97 0.06 -8.65
C LYS A 306 -6.43 0.10 -8.18
N LEU A 307 -7.32 0.36 -9.12
CA LEU A 307 -8.78 0.27 -8.95
C LEU A 307 -9.35 -0.92 -9.73
N ALA A 308 -10.49 -1.44 -9.26
CA ALA A 308 -11.26 -2.43 -9.99
C ALA A 308 -12.76 -2.30 -9.73
N GLY A 309 -13.57 -2.73 -10.69
CA GLY A 309 -14.98 -3.03 -10.47
C GLY A 309 -15.20 -4.51 -10.12
N ARG A 310 -16.45 -4.88 -9.84
CA ARG A 310 -16.83 -6.26 -9.52
C ARG A 310 -16.79 -7.20 -10.72
N HIS A 311 -16.80 -6.64 -11.93
CA HIS A 311 -16.88 -7.35 -13.22
C HIS A 311 -15.50 -7.70 -13.81
N GLY A 312 -14.43 -7.68 -13.00
CA GLY A 312 -13.06 -8.00 -13.44
C GLY A 312 -12.41 -6.93 -14.33
N ASN A 313 -13.06 -5.78 -14.51
CA ASN A 313 -12.45 -4.56 -15.03
C ASN A 313 -11.50 -4.00 -13.96
N LYS A 314 -10.26 -3.70 -14.35
CA LYS A 314 -9.20 -3.24 -13.47
C LYS A 314 -8.28 -2.30 -14.22
N GLY A 315 -7.66 -1.39 -13.49
CA GLY A 315 -6.77 -0.41 -14.05
C GLY A 315 -5.92 0.25 -13.00
N VAL A 316 -4.86 0.93 -13.45
CA VAL A 316 -4.10 1.86 -12.60
C VAL A 316 -4.56 3.27 -12.91
N ILE A 317 -4.58 4.14 -11.90
CA ILE A 317 -4.89 5.55 -12.10
C ILE A 317 -3.72 6.19 -12.85
N SER A 318 -3.96 6.64 -14.07
CA SER A 318 -2.94 7.33 -14.86
C SER A 318 -2.94 8.83 -14.61
N LYS A 319 -4.11 9.39 -14.30
CA LYS A 319 -4.27 10.82 -14.10
C LYS A 319 -5.37 11.11 -13.10
N ILE A 320 -5.06 11.98 -12.14
CA ILE A 320 -6.07 12.66 -11.34
C ILE A 320 -6.28 14.05 -11.93
N LEU A 321 -7.47 14.30 -12.49
CA LEU A 321 -7.80 15.57 -13.13
C LEU A 321 -8.49 16.52 -12.14
N PRO A 322 -8.21 17.83 -12.21
CA PRO A 322 -9.01 18.83 -11.49
C PRO A 322 -10.50 18.69 -11.83
N GLU A 323 -11.37 18.98 -10.87
CA GLU A 323 -12.82 18.81 -11.06
C GLU A 323 -13.38 19.60 -12.24
N GLN A 324 -12.86 20.81 -12.49
CA GLN A 324 -13.28 21.65 -13.61
C GLN A 324 -12.85 21.11 -14.98
N ASP A 325 -11.83 20.26 -15.03
CA ASP A 325 -11.34 19.66 -16.29
C ASP A 325 -12.12 18.38 -16.63
N MET A 326 -12.87 17.81 -15.68
CA MET A 326 -13.64 16.60 -15.91
C MET A 326 -14.82 16.87 -16.83
N PRO A 327 -15.17 15.93 -17.73
CA PRO A 327 -16.44 15.98 -18.43
C PRO A 327 -17.61 16.10 -17.45
N PHE A 328 -18.56 16.96 -17.76
CA PHE A 328 -19.69 17.24 -16.88
C PHE A 328 -21.04 17.16 -17.61
N LEU A 329 -22.09 16.82 -16.85
CA LEU A 329 -23.47 16.76 -17.34
C LEU A 329 -24.06 18.15 -17.55
N ALA A 330 -25.21 18.24 -18.22
CA ALA A 330 -25.90 19.51 -18.49
C ALA A 330 -26.25 20.33 -17.22
N ASP A 331 -26.32 19.72 -16.04
CA ASP A 331 -26.53 20.40 -14.75
C ASP A 331 -25.23 20.91 -14.08
N GLY A 332 -24.08 20.77 -14.75
CA GLY A 332 -22.77 21.16 -14.22
C GLY A 332 -22.08 20.08 -13.38
N THR A 333 -22.69 18.90 -13.23
CA THR A 333 -22.15 17.78 -12.46
C THR A 333 -20.95 17.14 -13.17
N PRO A 334 -19.71 17.23 -12.64
CA PRO A 334 -18.59 16.46 -13.18
C PRO A 334 -18.73 14.97 -12.89
N VAL A 335 -18.23 14.14 -13.81
CA VAL A 335 -18.09 12.69 -13.61
C VAL A 335 -16.92 12.40 -12.66
N ASP A 336 -16.97 11.25 -11.98
CA ASP A 336 -15.97 10.86 -10.98
C ASP A 336 -14.83 10.05 -11.58
N ILE A 337 -15.15 9.18 -12.53
CA ILE A 337 -14.22 8.23 -13.14
C ILE A 337 -14.50 8.11 -14.65
N ILE A 338 -13.45 8.08 -15.46
CA ILE A 338 -13.57 7.86 -16.91
C ILE A 338 -12.94 6.51 -17.24
N LEU A 339 -13.75 5.62 -17.81
CA LEU A 339 -13.32 4.29 -18.23
C LEU A 339 -13.30 4.21 -19.76
N ASN A 340 -12.31 3.49 -20.29
CA ASN A 340 -12.19 3.29 -21.73
C ASN A 340 -13.25 2.29 -22.23
N PRO A 341 -14.12 2.68 -23.20
CA PRO A 341 -15.17 1.80 -23.71
C PRO A 341 -14.61 0.61 -24.49
N LEU A 342 -13.41 0.70 -25.08
CA LEU A 342 -12.83 -0.36 -25.92
C LEU A 342 -12.52 -1.65 -25.14
N GLY A 343 -12.28 -1.51 -23.84
CA GLY A 343 -12.04 -2.65 -22.94
C GLY A 343 -13.30 -3.50 -22.71
N VAL A 344 -14.50 -2.95 -22.86
CA VAL A 344 -15.74 -3.67 -22.49
C VAL A 344 -16.07 -4.81 -23.47
N PRO A 345 -16.17 -4.59 -24.80
CA PRO A 345 -16.55 -5.66 -25.72
C PRO A 345 -15.51 -6.75 -25.84
N SER A 346 -14.21 -6.40 -25.84
CA SER A 346 -13.12 -7.36 -25.96
C SER A 346 -13.01 -8.34 -24.78
N ARG A 347 -13.62 -7.99 -23.65
CA ARG A 347 -13.56 -8.74 -22.39
C ARG A 347 -14.85 -9.47 -22.06
N MET A 348 -15.92 -9.21 -22.81
CA MET A 348 -17.22 -9.83 -22.62
C MET A 348 -17.73 -9.71 -21.18
N ASN A 349 -17.53 -8.55 -20.55
CA ASN A 349 -18.01 -8.24 -19.20
C ASN A 349 -19.00 -7.07 -19.22
N LEU A 350 -20.16 -7.33 -19.87
CA LEU A 350 -21.22 -6.34 -20.07
C LEU A 350 -21.97 -6.02 -18.78
N GLY A 351 -21.85 -6.85 -17.73
CA GLY A 351 -22.46 -6.60 -16.44
C GLY A 351 -22.09 -5.23 -15.87
N GLN A 352 -20.89 -4.72 -16.15
CA GLN A 352 -20.45 -3.39 -15.70
C GLN A 352 -21.26 -2.23 -16.30
N VAL A 353 -21.77 -2.40 -17.53
CA VAL A 353 -22.60 -1.38 -18.21
C VAL A 353 -24.03 -1.47 -17.67
N LEU A 354 -24.54 -2.68 -17.45
CA LEU A 354 -25.84 -2.90 -16.80
C LEU A 354 -25.85 -2.36 -15.36
N GLU A 355 -24.75 -2.55 -14.62
CA GLU A 355 -24.52 -1.96 -13.30
C GLU A 355 -24.57 -0.44 -13.37
N ALA A 356 -23.86 0.19 -14.32
CA ALA A 356 -23.86 1.64 -14.49
C ALA A 356 -25.28 2.19 -14.73
N HIS A 357 -26.05 1.54 -15.61
CA HIS A 357 -27.42 1.91 -15.92
C HIS A 357 -28.35 1.76 -14.72
N LEU A 358 -28.36 0.60 -14.07
CA LEU A 358 -29.20 0.36 -12.91
C LEU A 358 -28.79 1.27 -11.74
N GLY A 359 -27.49 1.54 -11.57
CA GLY A 359 -26.98 2.46 -10.57
C GLY A 359 -27.47 3.90 -10.79
N TRP A 360 -27.54 4.36 -12.05
CA TRP A 360 -28.14 5.66 -12.37
C TRP A 360 -29.61 5.73 -11.95
N VAL A 361 -30.40 4.74 -12.36
CA VAL A 361 -31.84 4.62 -12.02
C VAL A 361 -32.05 4.64 -10.51
N ALA A 362 -31.23 3.87 -9.79
CA ALA A 362 -31.28 3.75 -8.34
C ALA A 362 -30.89 5.05 -7.63
N LYS A 363 -29.90 5.79 -8.15
CA LYS A 363 -29.53 7.11 -7.61
C LYS A 363 -30.61 8.17 -7.85
N GLN A 364 -31.31 8.11 -8.97
CA GLN A 364 -32.41 9.03 -9.33
C GLN A 364 -33.78 8.66 -8.71
N ARG A 365 -33.88 7.51 -8.00
CA ARG A 365 -35.11 7.02 -7.34
C ARG A 365 -36.32 6.86 -8.28
N TRP A 366 -36.28 5.84 -9.14
CA TRP A 366 -37.34 5.56 -10.12
C TRP A 366 -38.76 5.27 -9.58
N GLU A 367 -38.93 4.99 -8.27
CA GLU A 367 -40.24 4.84 -7.63
C GLU A 367 -40.54 6.03 -6.71
N SER A 368 -41.25 7.03 -7.21
CA SER A 368 -41.82 8.11 -6.40
C SER A 368 -43.32 7.86 -6.21
N ASN A 369 -43.64 6.81 -5.45
CA ASN A 369 -44.98 6.58 -4.91
C ASN A 369 -44.83 6.18 -3.44
N GLY A 370 -44.61 7.15 -2.54
CA GLY A 370 -44.86 6.90 -1.11
C GLY A 370 -43.90 7.44 -0.05
N LEU A 371 -42.93 8.31 -0.37
CA LEU A 371 -42.21 9.05 0.68
C LEU A 371 -42.40 10.55 0.46
N ASN A 372 -43.41 11.07 1.18
CA ASN A 372 -43.69 12.47 1.46
C ASN A 372 -42.90 13.53 0.68
N GLY A 373 -43.48 13.99 -0.43
CA GLY A 373 -43.73 15.42 -0.64
C GLY A 373 -42.55 16.39 -0.58
N SER A 374 -41.49 16.16 -1.36
CA SER A 374 -40.76 17.28 -1.95
C SER A 374 -40.59 17.03 -3.45
N SER A 375 -41.50 17.62 -4.23
CA SER A 375 -41.46 17.71 -5.69
C SER A 375 -40.35 18.64 -6.19
N ASP A 376 -39.25 18.75 -5.45
CA ASP A 376 -38.16 19.65 -5.76
C ASP A 376 -37.06 18.86 -6.48
N SER A 377 -37.43 18.34 -7.65
CA SER A 377 -36.57 17.66 -8.62
C SER A 377 -35.88 18.68 -9.52
N GLY A 378 -35.18 19.63 -8.91
CA GLY A 378 -34.29 20.53 -9.64
C GLY A 378 -33.02 19.81 -10.10
N PRO A 379 -32.35 20.28 -11.18
CA PRO A 379 -31.08 19.73 -11.63
C PRO A 379 -30.05 19.66 -10.47
N GLY A 380 -29.30 18.57 -10.37
CA GLY A 380 -28.30 18.35 -9.31
C GLY A 380 -28.82 17.98 -7.92
N LYS A 381 -30.12 18.11 -7.60
CA LYS A 381 -30.66 17.81 -6.24
C LYS A 381 -30.64 16.33 -5.87
N TRP A 382 -30.52 15.45 -6.85
CA TRP A 382 -30.36 14.02 -6.67
C TRP A 382 -29.00 13.65 -6.01
N ARG A 383 -28.01 14.55 -6.05
CA ARG A 383 -26.69 14.33 -5.43
C ARG A 383 -26.80 14.16 -3.92
N ASP A 384 -27.57 15.03 -3.28
CA ASP A 384 -27.75 15.09 -1.82
C ASP A 384 -28.81 14.09 -1.30
N GLN A 385 -29.54 13.42 -2.21
CA GLN A 385 -30.53 12.42 -1.84
C GLN A 385 -29.88 11.03 -1.65
N GLU A 386 -30.36 10.30 -0.65
CA GLU A 386 -29.97 8.90 -0.46
C GLU A 386 -30.44 8.06 -1.67
N PRO A 387 -29.63 7.15 -2.19
CA PRO A 387 -30.05 6.30 -3.31
C PRO A 387 -31.15 5.32 -2.86
N THR A 388 -31.85 4.73 -3.84
CA THR A 388 -32.60 3.50 -3.59
C THR A 388 -31.65 2.32 -3.73
N TRP A 389 -31.32 1.64 -2.64
CA TRP A 389 -30.55 0.40 -2.72
C TRP A 389 -31.38 -0.70 -3.39
N VAL A 390 -30.79 -1.37 -4.38
CA VAL A 390 -31.44 -2.42 -5.16
C VAL A 390 -30.60 -3.69 -5.12
N SER A 391 -31.27 -4.83 -5.18
CA SER A 391 -30.64 -6.15 -5.23
C SER A 391 -30.96 -6.81 -6.56
N THR A 392 -29.92 -7.22 -7.29
CA THR A 392 -30.01 -8.04 -8.50
C THR A 392 -29.27 -9.37 -8.24
N PRO A 393 -29.98 -10.41 -7.75
CA PRO A 393 -29.36 -11.68 -7.42
C PRO A 393 -28.77 -12.37 -8.65
N VAL A 394 -27.65 -13.07 -8.46
CA VAL A 394 -27.00 -13.84 -9.52
C VAL A 394 -27.93 -14.89 -10.12
N PHE A 395 -28.07 -14.89 -11.46
CA PHE A 395 -28.99 -15.74 -12.25
C PHE A 395 -30.51 -15.52 -12.02
N ASP A 396 -30.91 -14.53 -11.22
CA ASP A 396 -32.31 -14.15 -10.98
C ASP A 396 -32.44 -12.62 -10.86
N GLY A 397 -31.60 -11.92 -11.62
CA GLY A 397 -31.42 -10.47 -11.56
C GLY A 397 -32.40 -9.70 -12.44
N ALA A 398 -32.25 -8.37 -12.42
CA ALA A 398 -33.00 -7.47 -13.28
C ALA A 398 -32.70 -7.73 -14.76
N ARG A 399 -33.74 -7.83 -15.58
CA ARG A 399 -33.61 -8.09 -17.01
C ARG A 399 -33.33 -6.80 -17.78
N GLU A 400 -32.69 -6.93 -18.94
CA GLU A 400 -32.35 -5.79 -19.82
C GLU A 400 -33.55 -4.88 -20.10
N ASN A 401 -34.70 -5.45 -20.46
CA ASN A 401 -35.92 -4.68 -20.74
C ASN A 401 -36.43 -3.93 -19.49
N GLU A 402 -36.31 -4.52 -18.31
CA GLU A 402 -36.76 -3.88 -17.05
C GLU A 402 -35.87 -2.68 -16.70
N ILE A 403 -34.57 -2.79 -16.96
CA ILE A 403 -33.60 -1.69 -16.78
C ILE A 403 -33.87 -0.56 -17.78
N LEU A 404 -34.13 -0.90 -19.05
CA LEU A 404 -34.45 0.10 -20.08
C LEU A 404 -35.78 0.82 -19.78
N ASP A 405 -36.81 0.07 -19.35
CA ASP A 405 -38.10 0.65 -18.92
C ASP A 405 -37.90 1.57 -17.70
N ALA A 406 -36.99 1.20 -16.80
CA ALA A 406 -36.64 2.01 -15.64
C ALA A 406 -35.94 3.32 -16.03
N LEU A 407 -34.97 3.23 -16.94
CA LEU A 407 -34.28 4.39 -17.50
C LEU A 407 -35.25 5.34 -18.21
N ALA A 408 -36.16 4.81 -19.03
CA ALA A 408 -37.19 5.61 -19.70
C ALA A 408 -38.06 6.38 -18.70
N LYS A 409 -38.51 5.72 -17.62
CA LYS A 409 -39.30 6.38 -16.56
C LYS A 409 -38.54 7.48 -15.83
N VAL A 410 -37.23 7.33 -15.64
CA VAL A 410 -36.38 8.35 -15.02
C VAL A 410 -36.19 9.52 -15.99
N ALA A 411 -35.89 9.24 -17.26
CA ALA A 411 -35.74 10.25 -18.29
C ALA A 411 -37.01 11.10 -18.47
N ASP A 412 -38.20 10.47 -18.41
CA ASP A 412 -39.48 11.18 -18.52
C ASP A 412 -39.77 12.13 -17.34
N ARG A 413 -39.08 11.99 -16.20
CA ARG A 413 -39.24 12.87 -15.03
C ARG A 413 -38.43 14.16 -15.13
N ASP A 414 -37.28 14.10 -15.78
CA ASP A 414 -36.31 15.21 -15.87
C ASP A 414 -36.73 16.23 -16.95
N THR A 415 -37.92 16.81 -16.85
CA THR A 415 -38.40 17.95 -17.69
C THR A 415 -38.19 17.77 -19.20
N GLU A 416 -38.10 18.85 -19.98
CA GLU A 416 -37.92 18.83 -21.44
C GLU A 416 -36.53 18.32 -21.88
N TYR A 417 -35.55 18.28 -20.97
CA TYR A 417 -34.16 17.90 -21.23
C TYR A 417 -33.63 16.93 -20.15
N PRO A 418 -33.76 15.60 -20.34
CA PRO A 418 -33.25 14.64 -19.38
C PRO A 418 -31.73 14.65 -19.33
N LEU A 419 -31.15 14.50 -18.12
CA LEU A 419 -29.70 14.39 -17.95
C LEU A 419 -29.16 13.12 -18.62
N VAL A 420 -29.92 12.04 -18.53
CA VAL A 420 -29.63 10.75 -19.15
C VAL A 420 -30.86 10.28 -19.90
N ASN A 421 -30.69 9.91 -21.17
CA ASN A 421 -31.76 9.45 -22.03
C ASN A 421 -32.22 8.01 -21.71
N ALA A 422 -33.28 7.54 -22.38
CA ALA A 422 -33.86 6.22 -22.16
C ALA A 422 -32.92 5.03 -22.46
N VAL A 423 -31.78 5.26 -23.12
CA VAL A 423 -30.75 4.25 -23.41
C VAL A 423 -29.52 4.38 -22.51
N GLY A 424 -29.58 5.24 -21.48
CA GLY A 424 -28.52 5.38 -20.49
C GLY A 424 -27.30 6.20 -20.95
N LYS A 425 -27.49 7.11 -21.91
CA LYS A 425 -26.47 8.05 -22.37
C LYS A 425 -26.82 9.49 -22.02
N ALA A 426 -25.80 10.32 -21.85
CA ALA A 426 -25.92 11.75 -21.57
C ALA A 426 -25.12 12.58 -22.58
N GLN A 427 -25.60 13.79 -22.84
CA GLN A 427 -24.78 14.83 -23.45
C GLN A 427 -23.79 15.35 -22.40
N LEU A 428 -22.50 15.08 -22.60
CA LEU A 428 -21.43 15.64 -21.78
C LEU A 428 -20.82 16.87 -22.43
N PHE A 429 -20.24 17.72 -21.59
CA PHE A 429 -19.48 18.91 -21.98
C PHE A 429 -18.03 18.74 -21.54
N ASP A 430 -17.10 19.18 -22.39
CA ASP A 430 -15.69 19.20 -22.07
C ASP A 430 -15.40 20.28 -21.02
N GLY A 431 -14.86 19.89 -19.87
CA GLY A 431 -14.48 20.80 -18.79
C GLY A 431 -13.44 21.85 -19.19
N ARG A 432 -12.64 21.57 -20.23
CA ARG A 432 -11.54 22.45 -20.66
C ARG A 432 -11.97 23.49 -21.69
N SER A 433 -12.69 23.07 -22.72
CA SER A 433 -13.16 23.97 -23.79
C SER A 433 -14.54 24.56 -23.51
N GLY A 434 -15.39 23.85 -22.75
CA GLY A 434 -16.80 24.17 -22.54
C GLY A 434 -17.72 23.69 -23.66
N GLU A 435 -17.19 23.12 -24.74
CA GLU A 435 -17.98 22.63 -25.87
C GLU A 435 -18.63 21.26 -25.55
N PRO A 436 -19.84 20.99 -26.06
CA PRO A 436 -20.45 19.67 -25.96
C PRO A 436 -19.68 18.64 -26.81
N TYR A 437 -19.56 17.41 -26.32
CA TYR A 437 -19.03 16.31 -27.13
C TYR A 437 -19.97 15.95 -28.28
N ASP A 438 -19.42 15.54 -29.43
CA ASP A 438 -20.20 15.24 -30.65
C ASP A 438 -21.25 14.13 -30.49
N ASN A 439 -21.03 13.19 -29.56
CA ASN A 439 -21.90 12.05 -29.32
C ASN A 439 -22.29 11.98 -27.85
N GLU A 440 -23.51 11.49 -27.59
CA GLU A 440 -23.94 11.14 -26.24
C GLU A 440 -23.13 9.95 -25.71
N ILE A 441 -22.71 10.05 -24.44
CA ILE A 441 -21.79 9.12 -23.79
C ILE A 441 -22.55 8.34 -22.71
N THR A 442 -22.27 7.05 -22.60
CA THR A 442 -22.85 6.24 -21.52
C THR A 442 -22.32 6.72 -20.17
N VAL A 443 -23.24 7.09 -19.28
CA VAL A 443 -22.94 7.53 -17.92
C VAL A 443 -23.80 6.74 -16.93
N GLY A 444 -23.28 6.57 -15.71
CA GLY A 444 -24.04 5.90 -14.65
C GLY A 444 -23.25 5.77 -13.36
N TYR A 445 -23.77 4.98 -12.42
CA TYR A 445 -23.09 4.73 -11.15
C TYR A 445 -22.57 3.30 -11.08
N MET A 446 -21.28 3.15 -10.86
CA MET A 446 -20.64 1.84 -10.67
C MET A 446 -20.01 1.75 -9.28
N TYR A 447 -19.94 0.54 -8.75
CA TYR A 447 -19.25 0.26 -7.50
C TYR A 447 -17.77 -0.07 -7.75
N ILE A 448 -16.88 0.84 -7.34
CA ILE A 448 -15.44 0.76 -7.59
C ILE A 448 -14.70 0.50 -6.28
N LEU A 449 -13.77 -0.43 -6.33
CA LEU A 449 -12.97 -0.91 -5.21
C LEU A 449 -11.54 -0.37 -5.33
N LYS A 450 -10.99 0.13 -4.21
CA LYS A 450 -9.55 0.38 -4.07
C LYS A 450 -8.87 -0.92 -3.68
N LEU A 451 -7.92 -1.39 -4.49
CA LEU A 451 -7.20 -2.63 -4.20
C LEU A 451 -5.95 -2.34 -3.35
N SER A 452 -5.47 -3.36 -2.65
CA SER A 452 -4.24 -3.32 -1.83
C SER A 452 -2.94 -3.21 -2.65
N HIS A 453 -3.04 -2.85 -3.93
CA HIS A 453 -1.93 -2.65 -4.85
C HIS A 453 -1.71 -1.15 -5.03
N MET A 454 -1.12 -0.52 -4.02
CA MET A 454 -0.86 0.92 -4.01
C MET A 454 0.53 1.25 -4.56
N VAL A 455 0.68 2.46 -5.09
CA VAL A 455 1.96 2.93 -5.62
C VAL A 455 2.99 3.11 -4.51
N ASP A 456 2.57 3.60 -3.34
CA ASP A 456 3.45 3.86 -2.18
C ASP A 456 4.18 2.59 -1.72
N ASP A 457 3.53 1.42 -1.85
CA ASP A 457 4.15 0.14 -1.50
C ASP A 457 5.10 -0.35 -2.57
N LYS A 458 4.86 0.01 -3.84
CA LYS A 458 5.59 -0.51 -5.01
C LYS A 458 6.75 0.36 -5.45
N ILE A 459 6.70 1.67 -5.20
CA ILE A 459 7.79 2.58 -5.53
C ILE A 459 9.02 2.20 -4.70
N HIS A 460 10.15 2.00 -5.40
CA HIS A 460 11.41 1.67 -4.78
C HIS A 460 12.56 2.12 -5.67
N ALA A 461 13.53 2.80 -5.06
CA ALA A 461 14.74 3.26 -5.73
C ALA A 461 15.94 3.05 -4.80
N ARG A 462 17.08 2.75 -5.40
CA ARG A 462 18.35 2.52 -4.70
C ARG A 462 19.47 3.13 -5.52
N SER A 463 20.31 3.93 -4.86
CA SER A 463 21.61 4.34 -5.37
C SER A 463 22.68 3.35 -4.89
N THR A 464 23.00 3.39 -3.60
CA THR A 464 23.83 2.43 -2.86
C THR A 464 23.02 1.84 -1.71
N GLY A 465 23.48 0.75 -1.11
CA GLY A 465 22.73 0.09 -0.05
C GLY A 465 23.46 -1.12 0.51
N PRO A 466 22.78 -1.96 1.30
CA PRO A 466 23.41 -3.15 1.85
C PRO A 466 23.69 -4.21 0.77
N TYR A 467 24.70 -5.03 1.05
CA TYR A 467 25.19 -6.11 0.19
C TYR A 467 25.18 -7.43 0.95
N SER A 468 25.06 -8.53 0.22
CA SER A 468 25.20 -9.88 0.75
C SER A 468 26.65 -10.13 1.18
N MET A 469 26.84 -10.70 2.37
CA MET A 469 28.18 -11.07 2.85
C MET A 469 28.82 -12.18 2.01
N ILE A 470 28.01 -13.03 1.39
CA ILE A 470 28.49 -14.21 0.65
C ILE A 470 28.84 -13.83 -0.78
N THR A 471 27.88 -13.26 -1.50
CA THR A 471 28.02 -12.99 -2.94
C THR A 471 28.52 -11.59 -3.24
N GLN A 472 28.62 -10.71 -2.23
CA GLN A 472 28.92 -9.27 -2.39
C GLN A 472 27.97 -8.50 -3.30
N GLN A 473 26.86 -9.11 -3.72
CA GLN A 473 25.81 -8.48 -4.53
C GLN A 473 24.85 -7.63 -3.69
N PRO A 474 24.21 -6.61 -4.28
CA PRO A 474 23.10 -5.90 -3.66
C PRO A 474 22.05 -6.86 -3.07
N LEU A 475 21.59 -6.60 -1.84
CA LEU A 475 20.44 -7.34 -1.29
C LEU A 475 19.19 -7.17 -2.16
N GLY A 476 18.22 -8.07 -2.03
CA GLY A 476 16.97 -8.04 -2.79
C GLY A 476 15.80 -7.49 -1.97
N GLY A 477 14.85 -6.84 -2.64
CA GLY A 477 13.58 -6.42 -2.03
C GLY A 477 13.60 -5.06 -1.32
N LYS A 478 12.44 -4.39 -1.32
CA LYS A 478 12.27 -3.02 -0.78
C LYS A 478 12.61 -2.91 0.69
N ALA A 479 12.18 -3.88 1.51
CA ALA A 479 12.40 -3.87 2.96
C ALA A 479 13.88 -3.88 3.37
N GLN A 480 14.76 -4.41 2.51
CA GLN A 480 16.21 -4.43 2.73
C GLN A 480 16.94 -3.31 1.99
N PHE A 481 16.20 -2.35 1.42
CA PHE A 481 16.76 -1.35 0.51
C PHE A 481 17.55 -2.00 -0.65
N GLY A 482 16.96 -3.03 -1.24
CA GLY A 482 17.58 -3.92 -2.21
C GLY A 482 17.73 -3.35 -3.61
N GLY A 483 18.58 -3.96 -4.44
CA GLY A 483 18.71 -3.66 -5.86
C GLY A 483 17.63 -4.31 -6.73
N GLN A 484 17.49 -3.83 -7.97
CA GLN A 484 16.70 -4.52 -8.98
C GLN A 484 17.49 -5.69 -9.56
N ARG A 485 16.80 -6.79 -9.85
CA ARG A 485 17.43 -7.95 -10.49
C ARG A 485 17.58 -7.68 -11.98
N PHE A 486 18.83 -7.59 -12.44
CA PHE A 486 19.16 -7.67 -13.85
C PHE A 486 19.36 -9.14 -14.22
N GLY A 487 18.38 -9.72 -14.92
CA GLY A 487 18.32 -11.16 -15.19
C GLY A 487 18.97 -11.55 -16.52
N GLU A 488 18.96 -12.85 -16.78
CA GLU A 488 19.52 -13.45 -18.00
C GLU A 488 18.84 -12.92 -19.28
N MET A 489 17.52 -12.75 -19.27
CA MET A 489 16.80 -12.22 -20.43
C MET A 489 17.16 -10.76 -20.73
N GLU A 490 17.44 -9.96 -19.69
CA GLU A 490 17.88 -8.57 -19.85
C GLU A 490 19.34 -8.50 -20.35
N VAL A 491 20.20 -9.45 -19.96
CA VAL A 491 21.54 -9.61 -20.53
C VAL A 491 21.45 -9.83 -22.05
N TRP A 492 20.63 -10.79 -22.49
CA TRP A 492 20.43 -11.08 -23.92
C TRP A 492 19.94 -9.86 -24.69
N ALA A 493 19.10 -9.02 -24.08
CA ALA A 493 18.65 -7.79 -24.70
C ALA A 493 19.82 -6.84 -24.96
N LEU A 494 20.73 -6.64 -23.98
CA LEU A 494 21.90 -5.78 -24.17
C LEU A 494 22.92 -6.36 -25.16
N GLU A 495 23.09 -7.68 -25.17
CA GLU A 495 23.91 -8.37 -26.17
C GLU A 495 23.36 -8.17 -27.58
N ALA A 496 22.04 -8.28 -27.77
CA ALA A 496 21.37 -8.04 -29.05
C ALA A 496 21.52 -6.58 -29.52
N TYR A 497 21.53 -5.62 -28.60
CA TYR A 497 21.85 -4.22 -28.90
C TYR A 497 23.33 -3.97 -29.19
N GLY A 498 24.23 -4.89 -28.83
CA GLY A 498 25.67 -4.68 -28.89
C GLY A 498 26.19 -3.70 -27.83
N ALA A 499 25.45 -3.51 -26.73
CA ALA A 499 25.75 -2.55 -25.67
C ALA A 499 26.77 -3.10 -24.64
N ALA A 500 27.96 -3.48 -25.12
CA ALA A 500 28.97 -4.19 -24.33
C ALA A 500 29.38 -3.47 -23.04
N TYR A 501 29.66 -2.16 -23.09
CA TYR A 501 30.05 -1.37 -21.92
C TYR A 501 28.94 -1.27 -20.88
N CYS A 502 27.68 -1.11 -21.31
CA CYS A 502 26.53 -1.05 -20.41
C CYS A 502 26.33 -2.39 -19.68
N LEU A 503 26.47 -3.49 -20.42
CA LEU A 503 26.39 -4.83 -19.86
C LEU A 503 27.52 -5.09 -18.85
N GLN A 504 28.76 -4.74 -19.21
CA GLN A 504 29.91 -4.88 -18.32
C GLN A 504 29.71 -4.08 -17.04
N GLU A 505 29.29 -2.81 -17.14
CA GLU A 505 29.06 -1.91 -16.00
C GLU A 505 28.02 -2.49 -15.02
N LEU A 506 26.90 -3.01 -15.55
CA LEU A 506 25.82 -3.61 -14.74
C LEU A 506 26.25 -4.85 -13.99
N LEU A 507 27.07 -5.70 -14.62
CA LEU A 507 27.54 -6.97 -14.05
C LEU A 507 28.76 -6.85 -13.12
N THR A 508 29.38 -5.66 -13.03
CA THR A 508 30.62 -5.45 -12.27
C THR A 508 30.43 -4.36 -11.21
N ILE A 509 30.75 -3.10 -11.55
CA ILE A 509 30.83 -1.95 -10.65
C ILE A 509 29.49 -1.53 -10.05
N LYS A 510 28.37 -1.94 -10.66
CA LYS A 510 27.01 -1.77 -10.11
C LYS A 510 26.51 -2.98 -9.31
N SER A 511 27.31 -4.05 -9.21
CA SER A 511 26.95 -5.31 -8.55
C SER A 511 27.99 -5.68 -7.48
N ASP A 512 28.95 -6.54 -7.82
CA ASP A 512 29.83 -7.28 -6.92
C ASP A 512 31.32 -6.99 -7.11
N ASP A 513 31.69 -5.96 -7.90
CA ASP A 513 33.03 -5.39 -7.85
C ASP A 513 33.16 -4.50 -6.60
N VAL A 514 33.78 -5.05 -5.56
CA VAL A 514 33.90 -4.45 -4.23
C VAL A 514 34.70 -3.15 -4.24
N LEU A 515 35.80 -3.10 -5.00
CA LEU A 515 36.66 -1.91 -5.11
C LEU A 515 36.09 -0.93 -6.13
N GLY A 516 35.62 -1.45 -7.27
CA GLY A 516 35.04 -0.65 -8.33
C GLY A 516 33.87 0.19 -7.85
N ARG A 517 32.93 -0.38 -7.08
CA ARG A 517 31.76 0.39 -6.58
C ARG A 517 32.14 1.59 -5.71
N VAL A 518 33.21 1.49 -4.91
CA VAL A 518 33.68 2.60 -4.06
C VAL A 518 34.34 3.67 -4.92
N LYS A 519 35.23 3.27 -5.83
CA LYS A 519 35.92 4.19 -6.75
C LYS A 519 34.94 4.90 -7.69
N VAL A 520 33.88 4.22 -8.15
CA VAL A 520 32.81 4.82 -8.96
C VAL A 520 32.09 5.90 -8.16
N TYR A 521 31.72 5.62 -6.91
CA TYR A 521 31.05 6.59 -6.07
C TYR A 521 31.93 7.84 -5.86
N GLU A 522 33.22 7.64 -5.57
CA GLU A 522 34.20 8.71 -5.43
C GLU A 522 34.35 9.53 -6.72
N ALA A 523 34.51 8.87 -7.87
CA ALA A 523 34.63 9.53 -9.17
C ALA A 523 33.39 10.38 -9.48
N VAL A 524 32.19 9.87 -9.21
CA VAL A 524 30.94 10.62 -9.41
C VAL A 524 30.88 11.86 -8.51
N VAL A 525 31.29 11.74 -7.24
CA VAL A 525 31.33 12.88 -6.30
C VAL A 525 32.38 13.93 -6.72
N LYS A 526 33.53 13.49 -7.24
CA LYS A 526 34.59 14.39 -7.74
C LYS A 526 34.31 14.96 -9.14
N GLY A 527 33.34 14.41 -9.88
CA GLY A 527 33.11 14.76 -11.29
C GLY A 527 34.20 14.23 -12.23
N GLU A 528 34.86 13.13 -11.84
CA GLU A 528 35.86 12.43 -12.63
C GLU A 528 35.22 11.34 -13.51
N ASN A 529 36.00 10.78 -14.44
CA ASN A 529 35.52 9.67 -15.26
C ASN A 529 35.36 8.40 -14.44
N ILE A 530 34.36 7.58 -14.80
CA ILE A 530 34.14 6.27 -14.20
C ILE A 530 35.38 5.39 -14.46
N PRO A 531 35.95 4.75 -13.42
CA PRO A 531 37.13 3.89 -13.55
C PRO A 531 36.80 2.61 -14.34
N GLU A 532 37.85 1.92 -14.79
CA GLU A 532 37.71 0.64 -15.48
C GLU A 532 37.15 -0.44 -14.52
N PRO A 533 36.18 -1.26 -14.96
CA PRO A 533 35.65 -2.36 -14.16
C PRO A 533 36.68 -3.43 -13.80
N GLY A 534 36.63 -3.92 -12.56
CA GLY A 534 37.42 -5.05 -12.09
C GLY A 534 36.76 -6.41 -12.31
N ILE A 535 37.29 -7.42 -11.61
CA ILE A 535 36.77 -8.80 -11.64
C ILE A 535 35.61 -8.95 -10.64
N PRO A 536 34.44 -9.46 -11.08
CA PRO A 536 33.31 -9.77 -10.20
C PRO A 536 33.68 -10.72 -9.06
N GLU A 537 33.19 -10.46 -7.86
CA GLU A 537 33.40 -11.36 -6.73
C GLU A 537 32.72 -12.72 -6.94
N SER A 538 31.56 -12.75 -7.62
CA SER A 538 30.88 -14.01 -7.97
C SER A 538 31.76 -14.97 -8.78
N PHE A 539 32.65 -14.46 -9.64
CA PHE A 539 33.59 -15.29 -10.39
C PHE A 539 34.65 -15.92 -9.48
N LYS A 540 35.16 -15.17 -8.49
CA LYS A 540 36.11 -15.70 -7.50
C LYS A 540 35.46 -16.76 -6.63
N VAL A 541 34.22 -16.51 -6.18
CA VAL A 541 33.43 -17.49 -5.42
C VAL A 541 33.24 -18.78 -6.22
N LEU A 542 32.91 -18.68 -7.51
CA LEU A 542 32.77 -19.85 -8.39
C LEU A 542 34.06 -20.68 -8.47
N ILE A 543 35.23 -20.04 -8.60
CA ILE A 543 36.53 -20.73 -8.63
C ILE A 543 36.75 -21.46 -7.30
N LYS A 544 36.46 -20.82 -6.16
CA LYS A 544 36.58 -21.44 -4.83
C LYS A 544 35.64 -22.61 -4.65
N GLU A 545 34.42 -22.52 -5.16
CA GLU A 545 33.45 -23.63 -5.16
C GLU A 545 33.95 -24.81 -6.01
N MET A 546 34.50 -24.57 -7.20
CA MET A 546 35.10 -25.63 -8.03
C MET A 546 36.33 -26.26 -7.34
N GLN A 547 37.21 -25.47 -6.73
CA GLN A 547 38.35 -25.96 -5.96
C GLN A 547 37.91 -26.81 -4.77
N SER A 548 36.80 -26.46 -4.10
CA SER A 548 36.21 -27.25 -3.01
C SER A 548 35.73 -28.63 -3.47
N LEU A 549 35.40 -28.78 -4.75
CA LEU A 549 35.05 -30.05 -5.40
C LEU A 549 36.26 -30.83 -5.90
N CYS A 550 37.47 -30.43 -5.51
CA CYS A 550 38.74 -30.99 -5.96
C CYS A 550 39.00 -30.83 -7.47
N LEU A 551 38.37 -29.83 -8.11
CA LEU A 551 38.69 -29.43 -9.48
C LEU A 551 39.81 -28.39 -9.44
N ASN A 552 40.94 -28.69 -10.07
CA ASN A 552 42.02 -27.71 -10.22
C ASN A 552 41.65 -26.74 -11.35
N VAL A 553 41.33 -25.50 -11.00
CA VAL A 553 40.95 -24.44 -11.93
C VAL A 553 41.99 -23.33 -11.81
N GLU A 554 42.69 -23.07 -12.91
CA GLU A 554 43.76 -22.09 -13.03
C GLU A 554 43.36 -21.03 -14.06
N VAL A 555 43.70 -19.76 -13.80
CA VAL A 555 43.53 -18.67 -14.76
C VAL A 555 44.88 -18.34 -15.37
N LEU A 556 44.99 -18.49 -16.68
CA LEU A 556 46.25 -18.36 -17.40
C LEU A 556 46.32 -17.01 -18.12
N SER A 557 47.49 -16.37 -18.08
CA SER A 557 47.81 -15.24 -18.95
C SER A 557 47.98 -15.72 -20.40
N ALA A 558 48.12 -14.77 -21.34
CA ALA A 558 48.43 -15.09 -22.74
C ALA A 558 49.77 -15.82 -22.91
N GLU A 559 50.68 -15.71 -21.94
CA GLU A 559 52.00 -16.35 -21.91
C GLU A 559 51.97 -17.75 -21.27
N GLY A 560 50.81 -18.19 -20.77
CA GLY A 560 50.62 -19.48 -20.11
C GLY A 560 51.06 -19.51 -18.64
N GLU A 561 51.31 -18.34 -18.05
CA GLU A 561 51.63 -18.21 -16.64
C GLU A 561 50.35 -18.15 -15.81
N GLU A 562 50.35 -18.80 -14.65
CA GLU A 562 49.22 -18.79 -13.72
C GLU A 562 49.09 -17.41 -13.04
N ILE A 563 47.91 -16.81 -13.15
CA ILE A 563 47.58 -15.55 -12.48
C ILE A 563 47.00 -15.90 -11.11
N GLU A 564 47.78 -15.66 -10.05
CA GLU A 564 47.26 -15.76 -8.69
C GLU A 564 46.22 -14.65 -8.45
N MET A 565 44.97 -15.03 -8.16
CA MET A 565 43.92 -14.09 -7.74
C MET A 565 44.04 -13.70 -6.26
N LYS A 566 45.26 -13.45 -5.77
CA LYS A 566 45.49 -13.09 -4.37
C LYS A 566 45.06 -11.65 -4.08
N GLU A 567 43.88 -11.58 -3.48
CA GLU A 567 43.46 -10.85 -2.27
C GLU A 567 43.60 -9.31 -2.20
N ILE A 568 42.41 -8.74 -2.01
CA ILE A 568 41.95 -7.42 -1.53
C ILE A 568 42.83 -6.77 -0.44
N ASP A 569 43.70 -7.52 0.23
CA ASP A 569 44.55 -7.02 1.32
C ASP A 569 45.69 -6.12 0.84
N GLU A 570 46.31 -6.38 -0.32
CA GLU A 570 47.42 -5.55 -0.82
C GLU A 570 46.96 -4.15 -1.29
N ASP A 571 45.74 -4.03 -1.81
CA ASP A 571 45.18 -2.75 -2.25
C ASP A 571 44.75 -1.86 -1.06
N ILE A 572 44.32 -2.44 0.06
CA ILE A 572 44.09 -1.70 1.31
C ILE A 572 45.39 -1.06 1.79
N PHE A 573 46.50 -1.81 1.72
CA PHE A 573 47.84 -1.29 2.06
C PHE A 573 48.30 -0.18 1.12
N ARG A 574 48.07 -0.31 -0.20
CA ARG A 574 48.39 0.74 -1.18
C ARG A 574 47.58 2.02 -0.98
N THR A 575 46.31 1.90 -0.61
CA THR A 575 45.44 3.07 -0.33
C THR A 575 45.95 3.84 0.90
N ALA A 576 46.50 3.14 1.90
CA ALA A 576 47.15 3.76 3.05
C ALA A 576 48.50 4.44 2.70
N GLU A 577 49.26 3.86 1.76
CA GLU A 577 50.50 4.48 1.23
C GLU A 577 50.23 5.74 0.39
N GLU A 578 49.17 5.76 -0.44
CA GLU A 578 48.78 6.95 -1.23
C GLU A 578 48.37 8.15 -0.36
N LEU A 579 47.96 7.89 0.89
CA LEU A 579 47.68 8.89 1.92
C LEU A 579 48.93 9.35 2.71
N GLY A 580 50.12 8.84 2.36
CA GLY A 580 51.40 9.24 2.95
C GLY A 580 51.73 8.58 4.29
N ILE A 581 51.13 7.43 4.60
CA ILE A 581 51.32 6.72 5.87
C ILE A 581 52.27 5.54 5.65
N ASP A 582 53.49 5.65 6.19
CA ASP A 582 54.47 4.57 6.21
C ASP A 582 54.19 3.61 7.38
N LEU A 583 53.55 2.47 7.07
CA LEU A 583 53.25 1.41 8.04
C LEU A 583 54.45 0.47 8.30
N SER A 584 55.63 0.72 7.71
CA SER A 584 56.81 -0.14 7.87
C SER A 584 57.59 0.08 9.19
N ARG A 585 57.24 1.12 9.96
CA ARG A 585 57.93 1.45 11.21
C ARG A 585 57.23 0.85 12.43
N ARG A 586 57.83 -0.22 12.99
CA ARG A 586 57.60 -0.61 14.39
C ARG A 586 58.13 0.52 15.28
N GLU A 587 57.24 1.31 15.88
CA GLU A 587 57.61 2.17 17.01
C GLU A 587 57.73 1.34 18.30
N PRO A 588 58.69 1.67 19.19
CA PRO A 588 58.94 0.90 20.40
C PRO A 588 57.77 1.00 21.38
N SER A 589 57.46 -0.13 22.01
CA SER A 589 56.25 -0.31 22.83
C SER A 589 56.33 0.29 24.23
N SER A 590 57.35 1.09 24.56
CA SER A 590 57.46 1.73 25.87
C SER A 590 58.29 3.02 25.87
N VAL A 591 57.96 3.92 26.80
CA VAL A 591 58.58 5.24 26.98
C VAL A 591 60.01 5.16 27.55
N GLU A 592 60.46 3.97 27.98
CA GLU A 592 61.81 3.77 28.52
C GLU A 592 62.89 3.54 27.46
N GLU A 593 62.52 3.41 26.18
CA GLU A 593 63.46 3.20 25.07
C GLU A 593 63.72 4.47 24.21
N VAL A 594 63.38 5.67 24.70
CA VAL A 594 63.68 6.96 24.04
C VAL A 594 64.89 7.67 24.65
#